data_AF-A0ABF7R055-F1
#
_entry.id   AF-A0ABF7R055-F1
#
_cell.length_a   1.000
_cell.length_b   1.000
_cell.length_c   1.000
_cell.angle_alpha   90.00
_cell.angle_beta   90.00
_cell.angle_gamma   90.00
#
_symmetry.space_group_name_H-M   'P 1'
#
loop_
_entity.id
_entity.type
_entity.pdbx_description
1 polymer ?
#
loop_
_entity_poly.entity_id
_entity_poly.type
_entity_poly.pdbx_seq_one_letter_code
_entity_poly.pdbx_strand_id
1 'polypeptide(L)'
;MGLAQPVITQQMVISELTKAGINRDIAIDLSYRYYKNELTYKDIEYLETTFNLKLEKVEATLQADIRDLDNKIVNVKNELKSDIKDLDNKIDTVENNLNTKIDTKFNELDTKIDTVRSELKSDIKDLDTKIDNVENNLNTKIDTVRSELKSDIKDLDTKIDNVENNLNTKIDTVRSELKSDIKDLDTKIDNVENNLNTKIDTVRSELKSDIKDLDNKIDVNKMELDSKLDKTASELKSTLRLHGWMFGTLITLNIGIFLTLISIVYSLLNR
;
A
#
# COMPACT_ATOMS: atom_id res chain seq x y z
N MET A 1 -46.03 139.68 27.00
CA MET A 1 -46.69 140.60 27.95
C MET A 1 -47.51 139.77 28.92
N GLY A 2 -46.88 139.26 29.99
CA GLY A 2 -47.61 138.62 31.07
C GLY A 2 -48.20 139.72 31.94
N LEU A 3 -49.51 139.91 31.89
CA LEU A 3 -50.25 140.84 32.73
C LEU A 3 -49.85 140.63 34.20
N ALA A 4 -49.55 141.71 34.92
CA ALA A 4 -49.13 141.66 36.32
C ALA A 4 -50.20 140.94 37.13
N GLN A 5 -49.88 139.76 37.66
CA GLN A 5 -50.76 139.08 38.58
C GLN A 5 -50.89 139.95 39.83
N PRO A 6 -52.12 140.31 40.27
CA PRO A 6 -52.29 141.15 41.44
C PRO A 6 -51.64 140.46 42.65
N VAL A 7 -50.76 141.16 43.35
CA VAL A 7 -50.12 140.64 44.57
C VAL A 7 -51.20 140.54 45.65
N ILE A 8 -51.68 139.32 45.90
CA ILE A 8 -52.68 139.07 46.92
C ILE A 8 -52.00 139.17 48.29
N THR A 9 -52.21 140.29 48.97
CA THR A 9 -51.69 140.50 50.34
C THR A 9 -52.53 139.72 51.35
N GLN A 10 -51.93 139.32 52.48
CA GLN A 10 -52.65 138.64 53.57
C GLN A 10 -53.94 139.41 53.95
N GLN A 11 -53.87 140.73 54.04
CA GLN A 11 -55.00 141.60 54.37
C GLN A 11 -56.13 141.53 53.34
N MET A 12 -55.81 141.39 52.05
CA MET A 12 -56.80 141.20 50.98
C MET A 12 -57.52 139.86 51.14
N VAL A 13 -56.81 138.79 51.50
CA VAL A 13 -57.41 137.48 51.79
C VAL A 13 -58.30 137.53 53.05
N ILE A 14 -57.85 138.22 54.12
CA ILE A 14 -58.67 138.44 55.33
C ILE A 14 -59.98 139.15 54.98
N SER A 15 -59.88 140.23 54.21
CA SER A 15 -61.04 141.03 53.78
C SER A 15 -62.05 140.19 53.02
N GLU A 16 -61.60 139.41 52.03
CA GLU A 16 -62.50 138.58 51.21
C GLU A 16 -63.09 137.41 51.99
N LEU A 17 -62.33 136.73 52.85
CA LEU A 17 -62.85 135.67 53.71
C LEU A 17 -63.89 136.20 54.72
N THR A 18 -63.64 137.38 55.31
CA THR A 18 -64.60 138.01 56.23
C THR A 18 -65.89 138.43 55.51
N LYS A 19 -65.78 138.95 54.27
CA LYS A 19 -66.95 139.26 53.41
C LYS A 19 -67.75 138.02 53.04
N ALA A 20 -67.09 136.88 52.84
CA ALA A 20 -67.73 135.60 52.60
C ALA A 20 -68.44 135.02 53.85
N GLY A 21 -68.48 135.77 54.96
CA GLY A 21 -69.18 135.39 56.19
C GLY A 21 -68.33 134.53 57.14
N ILE A 22 -67.05 134.33 56.85
CA ILE A 22 -66.14 133.61 57.75
C ILE A 22 -65.78 134.52 58.92
N ASN A 23 -65.83 133.97 60.14
CA ASN A 23 -65.44 134.69 61.35
C ASN A 23 -64.04 135.32 61.18
N ARG A 24 -63.87 136.57 61.62
CA ARG A 24 -62.65 137.36 61.38
C ARG A 24 -61.39 136.68 61.92
N ASP A 25 -61.47 136.01 63.07
CA ASP A 25 -60.32 135.32 63.66
C ASP A 25 -59.93 134.09 62.81
N ILE A 26 -60.94 133.39 62.28
CA ILE A 26 -60.76 132.29 61.33
C ILE A 26 -60.23 132.80 59.98
N ALA A 27 -60.68 133.97 59.52
CA ALA A 27 -60.19 134.61 58.29
C ALA A 27 -58.73 135.08 58.40
N ILE A 28 -58.32 135.58 59.56
CA ILE A 28 -56.92 135.93 59.87
C ILE A 28 -56.04 134.68 59.80
N ASP A 29 -56.43 133.60 60.48
CA ASP A 29 -55.69 132.33 60.47
C ASP A 29 -55.59 131.72 59.06
N LEU A 30 -56.70 131.66 58.30
CA LEU A 30 -56.71 131.15 56.92
C LEU A 30 -55.89 132.01 55.96
N SER A 31 -55.93 133.35 56.10
CA SER A 31 -55.11 134.25 55.27
C SER A 31 -53.61 134.11 55.53
N TYR A 32 -53.23 133.86 56.79
CA TYR A 32 -51.84 133.69 57.19
C TYR A 32 -51.30 132.40 56.58
N ARG A 33 -52.08 131.31 56.67
CA ARG A 33 -51.79 130.01 56.04
C ARG A 33 -51.65 130.12 54.52
N TYR A 34 -52.49 130.93 53.87
CA TYR A 34 -52.40 131.20 52.43
C TYR A 34 -51.14 132.00 52.07
N TYR A 35 -50.87 133.11 52.77
CA TYR A 35 -49.75 134.02 52.46
C TYR A 35 -48.37 133.40 52.75
N LYS A 36 -48.29 132.46 53.70
CA LYS A 36 -47.07 131.72 54.03
C LYS A 36 -46.88 130.43 53.20
N ASN A 37 -47.74 130.17 52.22
CA ASN A 37 -47.78 128.92 51.46
C ASN A 37 -47.84 127.65 52.34
N GLU A 38 -48.34 127.76 53.58
CA GLU A 38 -48.40 126.62 54.52
C GLU A 38 -49.32 125.50 53.99
N LEU A 39 -50.30 125.85 53.14
CA LEU A 39 -51.09 124.86 52.40
C LEU A 39 -50.24 124.09 51.37
N THR A 40 -49.41 124.79 50.57
CA THR A 40 -48.58 124.18 49.52
C THR A 40 -47.46 123.30 50.08
N TYR A 41 -46.85 123.68 51.20
CA TYR A 41 -45.86 122.84 51.88
C TYR A 41 -46.46 121.54 52.42
N LYS A 42 -47.67 121.61 53.00
CA LYS A 42 -48.41 120.42 53.46
C LYS A 42 -48.82 119.50 52.30
N ASP A 43 -49.21 120.05 51.16
CA ASP A 43 -49.53 119.26 49.96
C ASP A 43 -48.29 118.53 49.41
N ILE A 44 -47.12 119.18 49.39
CA ILE A 44 -45.85 118.58 48.97
C ILE A 44 -45.39 117.51 49.97
N GLU A 45 -45.46 117.79 51.27
CA GLU A 45 -45.15 116.83 52.34
C GLU A 45 -46.07 115.61 52.24
N TYR A 46 -47.37 115.81 51.98
CA TYR A 46 -48.31 114.73 51.75
C TYR A 46 -47.96 113.90 50.51
N LEU A 47 -47.59 114.55 49.39
CA LEU A 47 -47.15 113.87 48.17
C LEU A 47 -45.87 113.05 48.39
N GLU A 48 -44.87 113.62 49.05
CA GLU A 48 -43.61 112.97 49.40
C GLU A 48 -43.87 111.75 50.29
N THR A 49 -44.64 111.92 51.35
CA THR A 49 -45.02 110.82 52.25
C THR A 49 -45.77 109.72 51.50
N THR A 50 -46.69 110.09 50.62
CA THR A 50 -47.45 109.13 49.79
C THR A 50 -46.56 108.40 48.79
N PHE A 51 -45.59 109.08 48.18
CA PHE A 51 -44.63 108.48 47.26
C PHE A 51 -43.69 107.51 47.96
N ASN A 52 -43.13 107.92 49.11
CA ASN A 52 -42.27 107.08 49.93
C ASN A 52 -43.00 105.81 50.40
N LEU A 53 -44.24 105.94 50.86
CA LEU A 53 -45.08 104.78 51.20
C LEU A 53 -45.33 103.83 50.02
N LYS A 54 -45.59 104.38 48.82
CA LYS A 54 -45.73 103.56 47.61
C LYS A 54 -44.42 102.86 47.23
N LEU A 55 -43.28 103.55 47.37
CA LEU A 55 -41.96 103.01 47.10
C LEU A 55 -41.60 101.87 48.07
N GLU A 56 -41.80 102.07 49.37
CA GLU A 56 -41.63 101.05 50.40
C GLU A 56 -42.51 99.82 50.12
N LYS A 57 -43.76 100.03 49.71
CA LYS A 57 -44.67 98.93 49.35
C LYS A 57 -44.16 98.15 48.15
N VAL A 58 -43.66 98.83 47.11
CA VAL A 58 -43.06 98.19 45.93
C VAL A 58 -41.81 97.40 46.31
N GLU A 59 -40.93 97.99 47.12
CA GLU A 59 -39.71 97.33 47.60
C GLU A 59 -40.05 96.07 48.41
N ALA A 60 -41.01 96.17 49.34
CA ALA A 60 -41.47 95.03 50.13
C ALA A 60 -42.05 93.90 49.24
N THR A 61 -42.81 94.25 48.20
CA THR A 61 -43.32 93.23 47.25
C THR A 61 -42.21 92.58 46.44
N LEU A 62 -41.25 93.35 45.93
CA LEU A 62 -40.10 92.80 45.19
C LEU A 62 -39.23 91.90 46.07
N GLN A 63 -38.98 92.29 47.32
CA GLN A 63 -38.24 91.45 48.26
C GLN A 63 -38.99 90.14 48.56
N ALA A 64 -40.32 90.17 48.64
CA ALA A 64 -41.13 88.96 48.81
C ALA A 64 -41.04 88.04 47.58
N ASP A 65 -41.17 88.60 46.37
CA ASP A 65 -41.06 87.85 45.12
C ASP A 65 -39.66 87.23 44.94
N ILE A 66 -38.59 87.97 45.28
CA ILE A 66 -37.21 87.46 45.25
C ILE A 66 -37.06 86.28 46.23
N ARG A 67 -37.59 86.40 47.46
CA ARG A 67 -37.54 85.30 48.44
C ARG A 67 -38.30 84.06 47.95
N ASP A 68 -39.47 84.25 47.32
CA ASP A 68 -40.23 83.13 46.76
C ASP A 68 -39.47 82.46 45.60
N LEU A 69 -38.83 83.25 44.74
CA LEU A 69 -38.00 82.73 43.66
C LEU A 69 -36.77 81.97 44.19
N ASP A 70 -36.07 82.50 45.19
CA ASP A 70 -34.95 81.83 45.83
C ASP A 70 -35.38 80.49 46.43
N ASN A 71 -36.53 80.45 47.12
CA ASN A 71 -37.09 79.21 47.66
C ASN A 71 -37.40 78.20 46.54
N LYS A 72 -37.99 78.65 45.42
CA LYS A 72 -38.24 77.80 44.25
C LYS A 72 -36.95 77.25 43.64
N ILE A 73 -35.91 78.08 43.50
CA ILE A 73 -34.59 77.67 42.99
C ILE A 73 -33.96 76.62 43.91
N VAL A 74 -34.02 76.81 45.23
CA VAL A 74 -33.50 75.85 46.21
C VAL A 74 -34.25 74.51 46.11
N ASN A 75 -35.57 74.54 46.00
CA ASN A 75 -36.38 73.33 45.86
C ASN A 75 -36.01 72.55 44.58
N VAL A 76 -35.99 73.22 43.42
CA VAL A 76 -35.61 72.60 42.14
C VAL A 76 -34.19 72.03 42.20
N LYS A 77 -33.24 72.74 42.82
CA LYS A 77 -31.87 72.26 42.99
C LYS A 77 -31.81 70.98 43.84
N ASN A 78 -32.63 70.89 44.89
CA ASN A 78 -32.68 69.72 45.75
C ASN A 78 -33.33 68.52 45.05
N GLU A 79 -34.40 68.75 44.28
CA GLU A 79 -35.04 67.72 43.45
C GLU A 79 -34.06 67.17 42.41
N LEU A 80 -33.39 68.04 41.63
CA LEU A 80 -32.39 67.61 40.66
C LEU A 80 -31.24 66.83 41.30
N LYS A 81 -30.79 67.23 42.50
CA LYS A 81 -29.75 66.50 43.23
C LYS A 81 -30.23 65.10 43.64
N SER A 82 -31.50 64.95 44.00
CA SER A 82 -32.11 63.66 44.29
C SER A 82 -32.20 62.79 43.03
N ASP A 83 -32.68 63.35 41.93
CA ASP A 83 -32.83 62.64 40.65
C ASP A 83 -31.48 62.14 40.12
N ILE A 84 -30.42 62.96 40.20
CA ILE A 84 -29.06 62.58 39.81
C ILE A 84 -28.59 61.39 40.66
N LYS A 85 -28.78 61.45 41.98
CA LYS A 85 -28.41 60.35 42.88
C LYS A 85 -29.16 59.06 42.56
N ASP A 86 -30.45 59.15 42.24
CA ASP A 86 -31.25 58.00 41.87
C ASP A 86 -30.84 57.40 40.51
N LEU A 87 -30.41 58.24 39.57
CA LEU A 87 -29.83 57.79 38.30
C LEU A 87 -28.48 57.10 38.50
N ASP A 88 -27.58 57.66 39.32
CA ASP A 88 -26.29 57.05 39.65
C ASP A 88 -26.50 55.65 40.25
N ASN A 89 -27.41 55.52 41.23
CA ASN A 89 -27.74 54.21 41.82
C ASN A 89 -28.30 53.21 40.79
N LYS A 90 -29.11 53.68 39.83
CA LYS A 90 -29.64 52.83 38.75
C LYS A 90 -28.54 52.40 37.79
N ILE A 91 -27.60 53.28 37.46
CA ILE A 91 -26.44 52.97 36.62
C ILE A 91 -25.58 51.91 37.29
N ASP A 92 -25.22 52.11 38.57
CA ASP A 92 -24.44 51.15 39.36
C ASP A 92 -25.13 49.77 39.41
N THR A 93 -26.46 49.76 39.58
CA THR A 93 -27.23 48.51 39.60
C THR A 93 -27.18 47.80 38.25
N VAL A 94 -27.33 48.53 37.13
CA VAL A 94 -27.26 47.96 35.79
C VAL A 94 -25.87 47.43 35.48
N GLU A 95 -24.82 48.18 35.82
CA GLU A 95 -23.44 47.78 35.61
C GLU A 95 -23.10 46.49 36.36
N ASN A 96 -23.45 46.41 37.65
CA ASN A 96 -23.24 45.21 38.46
C ASN A 96 -24.01 43.99 37.91
N ASN A 97 -25.25 44.19 37.46
CA ASN A 97 -26.05 43.13 36.85
C ASN A 97 -25.43 42.63 35.53
N LEU A 98 -24.93 43.55 34.69
CA LEU A 98 -24.26 43.20 33.44
C LEU A 98 -22.97 42.43 33.69
N ASN A 99 -22.12 42.91 34.61
CA ASN A 99 -20.88 42.22 34.99
C ASN A 99 -21.16 40.80 35.48
N THR A 100 -22.13 40.63 36.40
CA THR A 100 -22.54 39.32 36.90
C THR A 100 -23.02 38.40 35.78
N LYS A 101 -23.81 38.92 34.82
CA LYS A 101 -24.31 38.15 33.69
C LYS A 101 -23.20 37.75 32.73
N ILE A 102 -22.23 38.62 32.50
CA ILE A 102 -21.05 38.37 31.67
C ILE A 102 -20.20 37.27 32.31
N ASP A 103 -19.86 37.39 33.60
CA ASP A 103 -19.08 36.39 34.33
C ASP A 103 -19.75 35.02 34.33
N THR A 104 -21.07 34.99 34.54
CA THR A 104 -21.86 33.75 34.47
C THR A 104 -21.74 33.11 33.09
N LYS A 105 -21.82 33.89 32.01
CA LYS A 105 -21.74 33.38 30.64
C LYS A 105 -20.34 32.91 30.27
N PHE A 106 -19.29 33.57 30.77
CA PHE A 106 -17.91 33.07 30.61
C PHE A 106 -17.71 31.74 31.34
N ASN A 107 -18.16 31.62 32.59
CA ASN A 107 -18.06 30.37 33.34
C ASN A 107 -18.84 29.21 32.66
N GLU A 108 -20.04 29.48 32.14
CA GLU A 108 -20.79 28.50 31.34
C GLU A 108 -20.03 28.08 30.08
N LEU A 109 -19.35 29.02 29.41
CA LEU A 109 -18.60 28.74 28.20
C LEU A 109 -17.33 27.93 28.49
N ASP A 110 -16.58 28.28 29.54
CA ASP A 110 -15.40 27.54 29.98
C ASP A 110 -15.77 26.09 30.33
N THR A 111 -16.89 25.90 31.06
CA THR A 111 -17.40 24.56 31.40
C THR A 111 -17.76 23.74 30.14
N LYS A 112 -18.35 24.38 29.13
CA LYS A 112 -18.65 23.72 27.85
C LYS A 112 -17.39 23.35 27.09
N ILE A 113 -16.39 24.24 27.06
CA ILE A 113 -15.11 24.00 26.42
C ILE A 113 -14.38 22.83 27.08
N ASP A 114 -14.37 22.77 28.41
CA ASP A 114 -13.72 21.69 29.14
C ASP A 114 -14.43 20.34 28.96
N THR A 115 -15.76 20.34 28.92
CA THR A 115 -16.55 19.14 28.56
C THR A 115 -16.15 18.63 27.18
N VAL A 116 -16.17 19.49 26.15
CA VAL A 116 -15.81 19.11 24.77
C VAL A 116 -14.36 18.62 24.68
N ARG A 117 -13.42 19.27 25.39
CA ARG A 117 -12.01 18.80 25.44
C ARG A 117 -11.90 17.41 26.07
N SER A 118 -12.66 17.13 27.12
CA SER A 118 -12.67 15.83 27.79
C SER A 118 -13.24 14.74 26.88
N GLU A 119 -14.35 15.02 26.20
CA GLU A 119 -14.97 14.12 25.22
C GLU A 119 -14.00 13.80 24.07
N LEU A 120 -13.40 14.83 23.45
CA LEU A 120 -12.41 14.63 22.38
C LEU A 120 -11.20 13.81 22.83
N LYS A 121 -10.73 14.01 24.07
CA LYS A 121 -9.63 13.21 24.63
C LYS A 121 -10.02 11.75 24.81
N SER A 122 -11.28 11.48 25.18
CA SER A 122 -11.82 10.12 25.26
C SER A 122 -11.90 9.48 23.88
N ASP A 123 -12.45 10.21 22.89
CA ASP A 123 -12.57 9.72 21.51
C ASP A 123 -11.22 9.38 20.89
N ILE A 124 -10.20 10.22 21.13
CA ILE A 124 -8.82 9.95 20.68
C ILE A 124 -8.28 8.66 21.31
N LYS A 125 -8.47 8.46 22.62
CA LYS A 125 -8.03 7.25 23.31
C LYS A 125 -8.72 5.99 22.80
N ASP A 126 -10.01 6.08 22.50
CA ASP A 126 -10.78 4.98 21.92
C ASP A 126 -10.32 4.66 20.49
N LEU A 127 -9.96 5.67 19.71
CA LEU A 127 -9.37 5.50 18.38
C LEU A 127 -7.98 4.84 18.46
N ASP A 128 -7.11 5.29 19.36
CA ASP A 128 -5.79 4.67 19.58
C ASP A 128 -5.95 3.17 19.92
N THR A 129 -6.87 2.85 20.83
CA THR A 129 -7.18 1.47 21.21
C THR A 129 -7.71 0.65 20.02
N LYS A 130 -8.52 1.24 19.14
CA LYS A 130 -9.01 0.56 17.92
C LYS A 130 -7.87 0.31 16.93
N ILE A 131 -6.95 1.28 16.78
CA ILE A 131 -5.78 1.15 15.91
C ILE A 131 -4.88 0.01 16.40
N ASP A 132 -4.55 -0.02 17.70
CA ASP A 132 -3.74 -1.08 18.30
C ASP A 132 -4.37 -2.47 18.09
N ASN A 133 -5.69 -2.58 18.26
CA ASN A 133 -6.40 -3.83 18.01
C ASN A 133 -6.34 -4.27 16.54
N VAL A 134 -6.46 -3.34 15.59
CA VAL A 134 -6.34 -3.64 14.16
C VAL A 134 -4.92 -4.10 13.82
N GLU A 135 -3.91 -3.40 14.34
CA GLU A 135 -2.50 -3.74 14.13
C GLU A 135 -2.17 -5.15 14.66
N ASN A 136 -2.58 -5.46 15.89
CA ASN A 136 -2.38 -6.78 16.50
C ASN A 136 -3.08 -7.90 15.71
N ASN A 137 -4.31 -7.66 15.24
CA ASN A 137 -5.04 -8.62 14.41
C ASN A 137 -4.37 -8.85 13.06
N LEU A 138 -3.86 -7.79 12.41
CA LEU A 138 -3.14 -7.91 11.14
C LEU A 138 -1.82 -8.66 11.32
N ASN A 139 -1.04 -8.36 12.36
CA ASN A 139 0.20 -9.06 12.67
C ASN A 139 -0.05 -10.55 12.90
N THR A 140 -1.10 -10.90 13.68
CA THR A 140 -1.49 -12.29 13.91
C THR A 140 -1.85 -13.01 12.60
N LYS A 141 -2.64 -12.39 11.72
CA LYS A 141 -3.00 -12.97 10.42
C LYS A 141 -1.78 -13.18 9.52
N ILE A 142 -0.86 -12.21 9.51
CA ILE A 142 0.39 -12.30 8.73
C ILE A 142 1.22 -13.48 9.24
N ASP A 143 1.36 -13.65 10.55
CA ASP A 143 2.15 -14.74 11.13
C ASP A 143 1.52 -16.11 10.87
N THR A 144 0.18 -16.22 10.92
CA THR A 144 -0.54 -17.44 10.50
C THR A 144 -0.23 -17.80 9.05
N VAL A 145 -0.39 -16.84 8.12
CA VAL A 145 -0.12 -17.09 6.69
C VAL A 145 1.35 -17.46 6.45
N ARG A 146 2.30 -16.82 7.14
CA ARG A 146 3.72 -17.19 7.06
C ARG A 146 3.97 -18.61 7.54
N SER A 147 3.31 -19.03 8.62
CA SER A 147 3.43 -20.40 9.15
C SER A 147 2.84 -21.44 8.18
N GLU A 148 1.68 -21.15 7.61
CA GLU A 148 1.02 -22.01 6.61
C GLU A 148 1.92 -22.17 5.37
N LEU A 149 2.41 -21.07 4.79
CA LEU A 149 3.32 -21.12 3.65
C LEU A 149 4.61 -21.89 3.94
N LYS A 150 5.17 -21.75 5.14
CA LYS A 150 6.35 -22.51 5.56
C LYS A 150 6.06 -24.02 5.64
N SER A 151 4.87 -24.40 6.09
CA SER A 151 4.41 -25.79 6.11
C SER A 151 4.25 -26.33 4.70
N ASP A 152 3.58 -25.59 3.81
CA ASP A 152 3.36 -25.97 2.43
C ASP A 152 4.69 -26.19 1.69
N ILE A 153 5.66 -25.29 1.87
CA ILE A 153 7.01 -25.43 1.30
C ILE A 153 7.67 -26.73 1.77
N LYS A 154 7.61 -27.04 3.06
CA LYS A 154 8.19 -28.26 3.62
C LYS A 154 7.52 -29.54 3.06
N ASP A 155 6.21 -29.49 2.87
CA ASP A 155 5.45 -30.60 2.28
C ASP A 155 5.80 -30.80 0.81
N LEU A 156 6.01 -29.70 0.08
CA LEU A 156 6.52 -29.70 -1.30
C LEU A 156 7.93 -30.28 -1.40
N ASP A 157 8.85 -29.85 -0.54
CA ASP A 157 10.21 -30.40 -0.47
C ASP A 157 10.17 -31.92 -0.24
N THR A 158 9.37 -32.37 0.73
CA THR A 158 9.18 -33.80 1.02
C THR A 158 8.61 -34.57 -0.17
N LYS A 159 7.68 -33.98 -0.93
CA LYS A 159 7.14 -34.59 -2.16
C LYS A 159 8.19 -34.68 -3.26
N ILE A 160 9.02 -33.65 -3.41
CA ILE A 160 10.11 -33.63 -4.39
C ILE A 160 11.13 -34.73 -4.05
N ASP A 161 11.58 -34.82 -2.80
CA ASP A 161 12.51 -35.85 -2.34
C ASP A 161 11.96 -37.27 -2.59
N ASN A 162 10.67 -37.48 -2.33
CA ASN A 162 10.02 -38.76 -2.59
C ASN A 162 9.98 -39.10 -4.09
N VAL A 163 9.70 -38.12 -4.95
CA VAL A 163 9.72 -38.32 -6.41
C VAL A 163 11.13 -38.65 -6.89
N GLU A 164 12.14 -37.92 -6.42
CA GLU A 164 13.55 -38.14 -6.77
C GLU A 164 14.01 -39.54 -6.37
N ASN A 165 13.72 -39.97 -5.12
CA ASN A 165 14.06 -41.30 -4.64
C ASN A 165 13.38 -42.42 -5.44
N ASN A 166 12.10 -42.24 -5.79
CA ASN A 166 11.37 -43.20 -6.62
C ASN A 166 11.95 -43.30 -8.03
N LEU A 167 12.33 -42.17 -8.64
CA LEU A 167 12.96 -42.14 -9.96
C LEU A 167 14.33 -42.81 -9.93
N ASN A 168 15.16 -42.50 -8.92
CA ASN A 168 16.47 -43.14 -8.75
C ASN A 168 16.33 -44.66 -8.61
N THR A 169 15.38 -45.14 -7.79
CA THR A 169 15.10 -46.57 -7.64
C THR A 169 14.70 -47.21 -8.96
N LYS A 170 13.80 -46.58 -9.73
CA LYS A 170 13.39 -47.10 -11.06
C LYS A 170 14.56 -47.15 -12.03
N ILE A 171 15.41 -46.13 -12.05
CA ILE A 171 16.61 -46.07 -12.89
C ILE A 171 17.55 -47.23 -12.53
N ASP A 172 17.78 -47.48 -11.25
CA ASP A 172 18.66 -48.55 -10.79
C ASP A 172 18.11 -49.95 -11.13
N THR A 173 16.79 -50.15 -11.01
CA THR A 173 16.13 -51.38 -11.47
C THR A 173 16.37 -51.61 -12.96
N VAL A 174 16.08 -50.60 -13.81
CA VAL A 174 16.28 -50.70 -15.27
C VAL A 174 17.74 -50.97 -15.61
N ARG A 175 18.70 -50.32 -14.94
CA ARG A 175 20.13 -50.58 -15.11
C ARG A 175 20.49 -52.02 -14.78
N SER A 176 19.93 -52.58 -13.70
CA SER A 176 20.18 -53.96 -13.30
C SER A 176 19.60 -54.96 -14.30
N GLU A 177 18.38 -54.72 -14.78
CA GLU A 177 17.73 -55.55 -15.80
C GLU A 177 18.56 -55.56 -17.09
N LEU A 178 18.93 -54.38 -17.61
CA LEU A 178 19.78 -54.28 -18.80
C LEU A 178 21.13 -54.99 -18.63
N LYS A 179 21.74 -54.91 -17.44
CA LYS A 179 22.98 -55.62 -17.16
C LYS A 179 22.80 -57.15 -17.20
N SER A 180 21.65 -57.64 -16.73
CA SER A 180 21.30 -59.07 -16.82
C SER A 180 21.09 -59.50 -18.26
N ASP A 181 20.32 -58.72 -19.04
CA ASP A 181 20.05 -59.00 -20.45
C ASP A 181 21.35 -59.06 -21.28
N ILE A 182 22.29 -58.14 -21.03
CA ILE A 182 23.61 -58.15 -21.67
C ILE A 182 24.36 -59.44 -21.34
N LYS A 183 24.37 -59.86 -20.07
CA LYS A 183 25.05 -61.10 -19.65
C LYS A 183 24.43 -62.36 -20.28
N ASP A 184 23.10 -62.38 -20.39
CA ASP A 184 22.38 -63.47 -21.04
C ASP A 184 22.68 -63.52 -22.54
N LEU A 185 22.81 -62.36 -23.20
CA LEU A 185 23.25 -62.26 -24.59
C LEU A 185 24.69 -62.76 -24.77
N ASP A 186 25.62 -62.32 -23.92
CA ASP A 186 27.02 -62.79 -23.94
C ASP A 186 27.08 -64.32 -23.82
N THR A 187 26.33 -64.90 -22.88
CA THR A 187 26.25 -66.37 -22.70
C THR A 187 25.68 -67.08 -23.93
N LYS A 188 24.68 -66.49 -24.61
CA LYS A 188 24.15 -67.04 -25.87
C LYS A 188 25.17 -66.98 -26.99
N ILE A 189 25.93 -65.88 -27.09
CA ILE A 189 27.00 -65.71 -28.07
C ILE A 189 28.08 -66.78 -27.85
N ASP A 190 28.57 -66.95 -26.61
CA ASP A 190 29.56 -67.97 -26.26
C ASP A 190 29.09 -69.38 -26.63
N ASN A 191 27.81 -69.69 -26.36
CA ASN A 191 27.22 -70.99 -26.71
C ASN A 191 27.15 -71.21 -28.23
N VAL A 192 26.80 -70.17 -29.00
CA VAL A 192 26.80 -70.24 -30.47
C VAL A 192 28.22 -70.44 -30.99
N GLU A 193 29.19 -69.70 -30.47
CA GLU A 193 30.60 -69.81 -30.84
C GLU A 193 31.13 -71.24 -30.57
N ASN A 194 30.88 -71.79 -29.38
CA ASN A 194 31.29 -73.15 -29.03
C ASN A 194 30.64 -74.23 -29.91
N ASN A 195 29.34 -74.08 -30.22
CA ASN A 195 28.65 -74.99 -31.14
C ASN A 195 29.22 -74.91 -32.55
N LEU A 196 29.54 -73.71 -33.05
CA LEU A 196 30.17 -73.52 -34.36
C LEU A 196 31.56 -74.14 -34.39
N ASN A 197 32.38 -73.92 -33.35
CA ASN A 197 33.71 -74.53 -33.22
C ASN A 197 33.62 -76.07 -33.23
N THR A 198 32.69 -76.65 -32.47
CA THR A 198 32.45 -78.10 -32.45
C THR A 198 32.05 -78.64 -33.84
N LYS A 199 31.12 -77.97 -34.54
CA LYS A 199 30.72 -78.35 -35.90
C LYS A 199 31.89 -78.27 -36.88
N ILE A 200 32.71 -77.22 -36.78
CA ILE A 200 33.91 -77.06 -37.61
C ILE A 200 34.88 -78.20 -37.35
N ASP A 201 35.10 -78.59 -36.09
CA ASP A 201 36.02 -79.68 -35.74
C ASP A 201 35.49 -81.05 -36.19
N THR A 202 34.18 -81.30 -36.08
CA THR A 202 33.54 -82.50 -36.66
C THR A 202 33.76 -82.58 -38.16
N VAL A 203 33.45 -81.50 -38.90
CA VAL A 203 33.64 -81.44 -40.36
C VAL A 203 35.12 -81.63 -40.74
N ARG A 204 36.05 -81.02 -39.99
CA ARG A 204 37.50 -81.23 -40.19
C ARG A 204 37.90 -82.70 -39.98
N SER A 205 37.33 -83.38 -38.99
CA SER A 205 37.61 -84.79 -38.71
C SER A 205 37.04 -85.72 -39.79
N GLU A 206 35.81 -85.47 -40.22
CA GLU A 206 35.17 -86.21 -41.33
C GLU A 206 36.00 -86.07 -42.62
N LEU A 207 36.36 -84.85 -43.01
CA LEU A 207 37.22 -84.59 -44.17
C LEU A 207 38.58 -85.29 -44.05
N LYS A 208 39.19 -85.31 -42.86
CA LYS A 208 40.45 -86.02 -42.62
C LYS A 208 40.29 -87.54 -42.79
N SER A 209 39.16 -88.10 -42.39
CA SER A 209 38.83 -89.52 -42.59
C SER A 209 38.63 -89.82 -44.07
N ASP A 210 37.84 -89.00 -44.77
CA ASP A 210 37.59 -89.15 -46.21
C ASP A 210 38.90 -89.11 -47.01
N ILE A 211 39.82 -88.18 -46.68
CA ILE A 211 41.16 -88.11 -47.29
C ILE A 211 41.94 -89.41 -47.04
N LYS A 212 41.92 -89.95 -45.83
CA LYS A 212 42.61 -91.22 -45.50
C LYS A 212 42.02 -92.41 -46.26
N ASP A 213 40.70 -92.47 -46.41
CA ASP A 213 40.02 -93.53 -47.17
C ASP A 213 40.32 -93.42 -48.67
N LEU A 214 40.42 -92.20 -49.20
CA LEU A 214 40.92 -91.92 -50.54
C LEU A 214 42.36 -92.39 -50.72
N ASP A 215 43.27 -92.07 -49.78
CA ASP A 215 44.66 -92.52 -49.81
C ASP A 215 44.75 -94.06 -49.82
N ASN A 216 44.00 -94.74 -48.93
CA ASN A 216 43.94 -96.21 -48.89
C ASN A 216 43.43 -96.81 -50.21
N LYS A 217 42.41 -96.22 -50.84
CA LYS A 217 41.91 -96.65 -52.15
C LYS A 217 42.96 -96.46 -53.25
N ILE A 218 43.70 -95.36 -53.22
CA ILE A 218 44.80 -95.11 -54.17
C ILE A 218 45.89 -96.17 -54.01
N ASP A 219 46.27 -96.51 -52.77
CA ASP A 219 47.26 -97.55 -52.48
C ASP A 219 46.80 -98.93 -52.97
N VAL A 220 45.55 -99.32 -52.72
CA VAL A 220 44.97 -100.57 -53.22
C VAL A 220 44.96 -100.61 -54.75
N ASN A 221 44.52 -99.53 -55.39
CA ASN A 221 44.51 -99.43 -56.86
C ASN A 221 45.93 -99.54 -57.43
N LYS A 222 46.92 -98.94 -56.76
CA LYS A 222 48.33 -99.04 -57.13
C LYS A 222 48.84 -100.47 -57.02
N MET A 223 48.55 -101.17 -55.91
CA MET A 223 48.90 -102.59 -55.74
C MET A 223 48.22 -103.48 -56.80
N GLU A 224 46.95 -103.24 -57.13
CA GLU A 224 46.25 -103.98 -58.18
C GLU A 224 46.88 -103.73 -59.56
N LEU A 225 47.26 -102.48 -59.84
CA LEU A 225 47.96 -102.11 -61.07
C LEU A 225 49.33 -102.78 -61.16
N ASP A 226 50.11 -102.75 -60.07
CA ASP A 226 51.42 -103.42 -59.98
C ASP A 226 51.27 -104.94 -60.19
N SER A 227 50.26 -105.57 -59.57
CA SER A 227 49.96 -107.00 -59.76
C SER A 227 49.54 -107.33 -61.20
N LYS A 228 48.72 -106.49 -61.84
CA LYS A 228 48.37 -106.63 -63.26
C LYS A 228 49.61 -106.49 -64.15
N LEU A 229 50.46 -105.52 -63.89
CA LEU A 229 51.73 -105.32 -64.60
C LEU A 229 52.65 -106.54 -64.45
N ASP A 230 52.82 -107.06 -63.24
CA ASP A 230 53.60 -108.27 -62.96
C ASP A 230 53.05 -109.49 -63.69
N LYS A 231 51.72 -109.67 -63.67
CA LYS A 231 51.04 -110.74 -64.40
C LYS A 231 51.30 -110.62 -65.90
N THR A 232 51.06 -109.46 -66.50
CA THR A 232 51.32 -109.20 -67.93
C THR A 232 52.79 -109.42 -68.28
N ALA A 233 53.72 -108.97 -67.43
CA ALA A 233 55.15 -109.21 -67.61
C ALA A 233 55.49 -110.71 -67.56
N SER A 234 54.86 -111.47 -66.66
CA SER A 234 55.03 -112.92 -66.55
C SER A 234 54.48 -113.69 -67.75
N GLU A 235 53.31 -113.29 -68.26
CA GLU A 235 52.67 -113.84 -69.47
C GLU A 235 53.48 -113.53 -70.73
N LEU A 236 54.01 -112.31 -70.84
CA LEU A 236 54.93 -111.94 -71.92
C LEU A 236 56.23 -112.76 -71.87
N LYS A 237 56.80 -112.95 -70.66
CA LYS A 237 58.01 -113.75 -70.48
C LYS A 237 57.77 -115.22 -70.81
N SER A 238 56.63 -115.79 -70.41
CA SER A 238 56.28 -117.18 -70.72
C SER A 238 56.02 -117.40 -72.21
N THR A 239 55.31 -116.48 -72.88
CA THR A 239 55.10 -116.52 -74.33
C THR A 239 56.41 -116.35 -75.10
N LEU A 240 57.30 -115.43 -74.71
CA LEU A 240 58.64 -115.32 -75.31
C LEU A 240 59.47 -116.59 -75.11
N ARG A 241 59.41 -117.23 -73.93
CA ARG A 241 60.06 -118.54 -73.69
C ARG A 241 59.48 -119.62 -74.59
N LEU A 242 58.15 -119.69 -74.74
CA LEU A 242 57.48 -120.66 -75.60
C LEU A 242 57.87 -120.44 -77.07
N HIS A 243 57.83 -119.20 -77.56
CA HIS A 243 58.28 -118.86 -78.91
C HIS A 243 59.76 -119.16 -79.09
N GLY A 244 60.62 -118.81 -78.13
CA GLY A 244 62.04 -119.16 -78.16
C GLY A 244 62.25 -120.67 -78.22
N TRP A 245 61.45 -121.45 -77.48
CA TRP A 245 61.46 -122.91 -77.54
C TRP A 245 60.96 -123.44 -78.90
N MET A 246 59.86 -122.90 -79.43
CA MET A 246 59.34 -123.24 -80.77
C MET A 246 60.30 -122.89 -81.89
N PHE A 247 60.97 -121.73 -81.84
CA PHE A 247 62.02 -121.37 -82.78
C PHE A 247 63.21 -122.34 -82.64
N GLY A 248 63.59 -122.71 -81.42
CA GLY A 248 64.60 -123.72 -81.17
C GLY A 248 64.25 -125.07 -81.81
N THR A 249 63.02 -125.57 -81.61
CA THR A 249 62.56 -126.83 -82.23
C THR A 249 62.45 -126.72 -83.75
N LEU A 250 62.01 -125.58 -84.27
CA LEU A 250 61.93 -125.33 -85.71
C LEU A 250 63.33 -125.30 -86.33
N ILE A 251 64.30 -124.65 -85.68
CA ILE A 251 65.71 -124.66 -86.11
C ILE A 251 66.27 -126.08 -86.08
N THR A 252 66.06 -126.85 -85.00
CA THR A 252 66.58 -128.23 -84.92
C THR A 252 65.92 -129.17 -85.94
N LEU A 253 64.61 -129.03 -86.20
CA LEU A 253 63.94 -129.79 -87.26
C LEU A 253 64.50 -129.43 -88.64
N ASN A 254 64.67 -128.13 -88.95
CA ASN A 254 65.21 -127.69 -90.23
C ASN A 254 66.66 -128.15 -90.43
N ILE A 255 67.51 -128.09 -89.38
CA ILE A 255 68.86 -128.65 -89.41
C ILE A 255 68.81 -130.17 -89.61
N GLY A 256 67.93 -130.87 -88.90
CA GLY A 256 67.75 -132.32 -89.02
C GLY A 256 67.33 -132.75 -90.43
N ILE A 257 66.38 -132.05 -91.04
CA ILE A 257 65.96 -132.26 -92.44
C ILE A 257 67.12 -131.98 -93.40
N PHE A 258 67.88 -130.91 -93.18
CA PHE A 258 69.03 -130.58 -94.03
C PHE A 258 70.11 -131.67 -93.97
N LEU A 259 70.39 -132.21 -92.78
CA LEU A 259 71.34 -133.33 -92.60
C LEU A 259 70.83 -134.65 -93.22
N THR A 260 69.54 -134.97 -93.11
CA THR A 260 68.99 -136.18 -93.74
C THR A 260 68.96 -136.06 -95.25
N LEU A 261 68.65 -134.88 -95.80
CA LEU A 261 68.77 -134.60 -97.23
C LEU A 261 70.22 -134.73 -97.71
N ILE A 262 71.20 -134.23 -96.96
CA ILE A 262 72.64 -134.44 -97.24
C ILE A 262 72.96 -135.93 -97.27
N SER A 263 72.52 -136.72 -96.29
CA SER A 263 72.74 -138.17 -96.25
C SER A 263 72.08 -138.91 -97.41
N ILE A 264 70.88 -138.52 -97.83
CA ILE A 264 70.19 -139.10 -98.99
C ILE A 264 70.94 -138.77 -100.28
N VAL A 265 71.40 -137.53 -100.45
CA VAL A 265 72.24 -137.12 -101.58
C VAL A 265 73.55 -137.90 -101.60
N TYR A 266 74.18 -138.11 -100.43
CA TYR A 266 75.41 -138.90 -100.30
C TYR A 266 75.20 -140.39 -100.65
N SER A 267 74.06 -140.95 -100.24
CA SER A 267 73.66 -142.33 -100.53
C SER A 267 73.34 -142.56 -102.02
N LEU A 268 72.71 -141.59 -102.69
CA LEU A 268 72.37 -141.66 -104.11
C LEU A 268 73.56 -141.41 -105.05
N LEU A 269 74.60 -140.70 -104.58
CA LEU A 269 75.78 -140.36 -105.38
C LEU A 269 76.85 -141.45 -105.41
N ASN A 270 76.85 -142.41 -104.48
CA ASN A 270 77.79 -143.54 -104.50
C ASN A 270 77.19 -144.79 -105.16
N ARG A 271 76.62 -144.56 -106.35
CA ARG A 271 76.61 -145.50 -107.46
C ARG A 271 78.02 -145.64 -108.05
#